data_AF-A0A2H5VZD0-F1
#
_entry.id   AF-A0A2H5VZD0-F1
#
_cell.length_a   1.000
_cell.length_b   1.000
_cell.length_c   1.000
_cell.angle_alpha   90.00
_cell.angle_beta   90.00
_cell.angle_gamma   90.00
#
_symmetry.space_group_name_H-M   'P 1'
#
loop_
_entity.id
_entity.type
_entity.pdbx_description
1 polymer ?
#
loop_
_entity_poly.entity_id
_entity_poly.type
_entity_poly.pdbx_seq_one_letter_code
_entity_poly.pdbx_strand_id
1 'polypeptide(L)'
;MFRWRYALAFGLVLGTVPVSRGIHHSPTGISEARSRQGAACIECHKKVTPNIVSDWQVSKHSQNGIDCAVCHGEDHTSAADVEKVRIPTPETCAPCHETQVEQFKRGKHALGWAAMKAMPTTHWLPMALTEGMKGCGGCHKIGLKTEAEIRDLKRQGAGFGVASCDACHTRHLFSAQEARQPQACQTCHMGFDHPQWEMYSSSKHGVRYLLKQNKTLPETVAAPTCQTCHMPEGTHEVRTAWGFLAVRLPLPEDKQWADDQKTILQALGVLDPEGKPTARFDLVKQADVARLTAEDWQRERERMLRVCNQCHSLHFARAELEKGDQMIREADRLLAEAIRIVAGLYKDGILKKPPHYAYPFPDLLAFHDAPTPIEQKLFVMHLEHRMRTFQGTFHANPDYALWYGWSEMKRALTEIRAMAEELRRTHQPSRRR
;
A
#
# COMPACT_ATOMS: atom_id res chain seq x y z
N MET A 1 -52.02 -11.95 41.99
CA MET A 1 -53.43 -11.67 41.62
C MET A 1 -53.54 -10.19 41.28
N PHE A 2 -53.83 -9.86 40.04
CA PHE A 2 -54.81 -8.84 39.59
C PHE A 2 -54.57 -8.58 38.10
N ARG A 3 -55.59 -8.93 37.31
CA ARG A 3 -55.76 -8.60 35.89
C ARG A 3 -55.85 -7.08 35.74
N TRP A 4 -55.58 -6.54 34.55
CA TRP A 4 -56.50 -5.63 33.85
C TRP A 4 -56.26 -5.73 32.33
N ARG A 5 -57.37 -5.70 31.60
CA ARG A 5 -57.53 -5.90 30.15
C ARG A 5 -57.47 -4.53 29.47
N TYR A 6 -56.90 -4.42 28.27
CA TYR A 6 -57.54 -3.65 27.19
C TYR A 6 -57.21 -4.29 25.84
N ALA A 7 -58.27 -4.61 25.12
CA ALA A 7 -58.27 -5.12 23.76
C ALA A 7 -58.37 -3.93 22.79
N LEU A 8 -57.61 -3.97 21.70
CA LEU A 8 -57.84 -3.16 20.52
C LEU A 8 -57.70 -4.08 19.29
N ALA A 9 -58.85 -4.29 18.65
CA ALA A 9 -59.01 -5.03 17.42
C ALA A 9 -58.54 -4.17 16.24
N PHE A 10 -57.66 -4.73 15.39
CA PHE A 10 -57.40 -4.17 14.07
C PHE A 10 -58.08 -5.04 13.02
N GLY A 11 -59.12 -4.49 12.41
CA GLY A 11 -59.82 -5.07 11.27
C GLY A 11 -58.96 -4.95 10.01
N LEU A 12 -58.86 -6.07 9.28
CA LEU A 12 -58.29 -6.14 7.94
C LEU A 12 -59.22 -5.41 6.96
N VAL A 13 -58.76 -4.31 6.35
CA VAL A 13 -59.40 -3.73 5.17
C VAL A 13 -58.56 -4.10 3.95
N LEU A 14 -59.05 -5.07 3.18
CA LEU A 14 -58.54 -5.41 1.86
C LEU A 14 -59.04 -4.36 0.85
N GLY A 15 -58.23 -3.32 0.62
CA GLY A 15 -58.43 -2.36 -0.46
C GLY A 15 -57.57 -2.74 -1.67
N THR A 16 -58.21 -3.15 -2.77
CA THR A 16 -57.56 -3.36 -4.06
C THR A 16 -57.32 -2.01 -4.74
N VAL A 17 -56.05 -1.58 -4.82
CA VAL A 17 -55.64 -0.43 -5.64
C VAL A 17 -55.28 -0.94 -7.03
N PRO A 18 -55.86 -0.40 -8.12
CA PRO A 18 -55.47 -0.80 -9.47
C PRO A 18 -54.08 -0.23 -9.77
N VAL A 19 -53.11 -1.11 -10.00
CA VAL A 19 -51.80 -0.75 -10.54
C VAL A 19 -52.00 -0.33 -11.99
N SER A 20 -51.87 0.96 -12.26
CA SER A 20 -51.70 1.50 -13.60
C SER A 20 -50.39 0.94 -14.18
N ARG A 21 -50.51 0.20 -15.28
CA ARG A 21 -49.38 -0.22 -16.12
C ARG A 21 -48.70 1.03 -16.69
N GLY A 22 -47.66 1.49 -16.02
CA GLY A 22 -46.64 2.34 -16.63
C GLY A 22 -45.94 1.53 -17.73
N ILE A 23 -46.05 2.00 -18.96
CA ILE A 23 -45.31 1.47 -20.11
C ILE A 23 -43.83 1.77 -19.85
N HIS A 24 -43.06 0.76 -19.44
CA HIS A 24 -41.61 0.82 -19.53
C HIS A 24 -41.22 0.78 -21.01
N HIS A 25 -40.87 1.93 -21.56
CA HIS A 25 -40.12 2.01 -22.80
C HIS A 25 -38.68 1.55 -22.51
N SER A 26 -38.39 0.28 -22.82
CA SER A 26 -37.01 -0.21 -22.90
C SER A 26 -36.37 0.30 -24.19
N PRO A 27 -35.18 0.94 -24.16
CA PRO A 27 -34.47 1.31 -25.38
C PRO A 27 -33.75 0.08 -25.95
N THR A 28 -34.48 -0.74 -26.71
CA THR A 28 -33.97 -1.97 -27.35
C THR A 28 -32.85 -1.72 -28.38
N GLY A 29 -32.79 -0.52 -28.97
CA GLY A 29 -31.80 -0.18 -29.99
C GLY A 29 -30.36 -0.01 -29.47
N ILE A 30 -30.18 0.39 -28.20
CA ILE A 30 -28.85 0.63 -27.62
C ILE A 30 -28.20 -0.71 -27.20
N SER A 31 -28.99 -1.69 -26.76
CA SER A 31 -28.46 -3.02 -26.38
C SER A 31 -28.02 -3.86 -27.58
N GLU A 32 -28.71 -3.74 -28.73
CA GLU A 32 -28.37 -4.50 -29.94
C GLU A 32 -27.20 -3.92 -30.74
N ALA A 33 -26.97 -2.61 -30.69
CA ALA A 33 -25.80 -1.98 -31.30
C ALA A 33 -24.53 -2.30 -30.51
N ARG A 34 -24.60 -2.21 -29.18
CA ARG A 34 -23.49 -2.55 -28.26
C ARG A 34 -23.09 -4.01 -28.37
N SER A 35 -24.05 -4.94 -28.47
CA SER A 35 -23.76 -6.38 -28.64
C SER A 35 -23.10 -6.70 -29.98
N ARG A 36 -23.44 -5.95 -31.06
CA ARG A 36 -22.81 -6.10 -32.38
C ARG A 36 -21.34 -5.68 -32.37
N GLN A 37 -21.01 -4.60 -31.68
CA GLN A 37 -19.63 -4.13 -31.59
C GLN A 37 -18.78 -5.01 -30.66
N GLY A 38 -19.35 -5.49 -29.55
CA GLY A 38 -18.71 -6.50 -28.70
C GLY A 38 -18.31 -7.78 -29.48
N ALA A 39 -19.20 -8.26 -30.36
CA ALA A 39 -18.91 -9.41 -31.23
C ALA A 39 -17.74 -9.12 -32.20
N ALA A 40 -17.72 -7.94 -32.84
CA ALA A 40 -16.64 -7.54 -33.74
C ALA A 40 -15.26 -7.47 -33.03
N CYS A 41 -15.23 -6.94 -31.79
CA CYS A 41 -14.03 -6.93 -30.96
C CYS A 41 -13.51 -8.36 -30.74
N ILE A 42 -14.39 -9.28 -30.35
CA ILE A 42 -14.03 -10.68 -30.07
C ILE A 42 -13.53 -11.39 -31.34
N GLU A 43 -14.22 -11.24 -32.47
CA GLU A 43 -13.85 -11.90 -33.73
C GLU A 43 -12.47 -11.47 -34.24
N CYS A 44 -12.15 -10.18 -34.13
CA CYS A 44 -10.84 -9.66 -34.52
C CYS A 44 -9.75 -10.06 -33.51
N HIS A 45 -9.99 -9.85 -32.21
CA HIS A 45 -9.01 -10.13 -31.16
C HIS A 45 -8.76 -11.63 -30.94
N LYS A 46 -9.66 -12.53 -31.37
CA LYS A 46 -9.35 -13.97 -31.46
C LYS A 46 -8.18 -14.27 -32.40
N LYS A 47 -7.95 -13.41 -33.40
CA LYS A 47 -6.86 -13.55 -34.36
C LYS A 47 -5.62 -12.75 -33.93
N VAL A 48 -5.82 -11.53 -33.42
CA VAL A 48 -4.73 -10.60 -33.09
C VAL A 48 -4.15 -10.83 -31.69
N THR A 49 -5.00 -11.08 -30.70
CA THR A 49 -4.60 -11.29 -29.29
C THR A 49 -5.38 -12.47 -28.67
N PRO A 50 -5.21 -13.70 -29.18
CA PRO A 50 -6.05 -14.85 -28.80
C PRO A 50 -6.08 -15.11 -27.29
N ASN A 51 -4.95 -14.90 -26.60
CA ASN A 51 -4.84 -15.16 -25.17
C ASN A 51 -5.62 -14.15 -24.30
N ILE A 52 -5.78 -12.91 -24.78
CA ILE A 52 -6.63 -11.92 -24.09
C ILE A 52 -8.09 -12.36 -24.18
N VAL A 53 -8.51 -12.83 -25.35
CA VAL A 53 -9.88 -13.33 -25.54
C VAL A 53 -10.10 -14.60 -24.72
N SER A 54 -9.13 -15.52 -24.67
CA SER A 54 -9.28 -16.74 -23.86
C SER A 54 -9.44 -16.43 -22.38
N ASP A 55 -8.66 -15.49 -21.83
CA ASP A 55 -8.78 -15.05 -20.44
C ASP A 55 -10.16 -14.44 -20.17
N TRP A 56 -10.62 -13.55 -21.05
CA TRP A 56 -11.94 -12.95 -20.93
C TRP A 56 -13.05 -14.01 -21.01
N GLN A 57 -12.97 -14.97 -21.94
CA GLN A 57 -13.99 -16.00 -22.14
C GLN A 57 -14.23 -16.85 -20.88
N VAL A 58 -13.17 -17.15 -20.13
CA VAL A 58 -13.30 -17.92 -18.88
C VAL A 58 -13.60 -17.05 -17.65
N SER A 59 -13.60 -15.72 -17.80
CA SER A 59 -13.93 -14.78 -16.73
C SER A 59 -15.42 -14.79 -16.39
N LYS A 60 -15.74 -14.36 -15.16
CA LYS A 60 -17.14 -14.09 -14.79
C LYS A 60 -17.76 -12.95 -15.59
N HIS A 61 -16.96 -12.00 -16.09
CA HIS A 61 -17.47 -10.91 -16.91
C HIS A 61 -18.09 -11.42 -18.21
N SER A 62 -17.39 -12.29 -18.95
CA SER A 62 -17.95 -12.92 -20.17
C SER A 62 -19.21 -13.73 -19.86
N GLN A 63 -19.22 -14.48 -18.74
CA GLN A 63 -20.38 -15.28 -18.34
C GLN A 63 -21.61 -14.42 -17.99
N ASN A 64 -21.41 -13.15 -17.65
CA ASN A 64 -22.47 -12.19 -17.31
C ASN A 64 -22.71 -11.17 -18.44
N GLY A 65 -22.25 -11.44 -19.66
CA GLY A 65 -22.52 -10.60 -20.83
C GLY A 65 -21.78 -9.26 -20.85
N ILE A 66 -20.71 -9.12 -20.05
CA ILE A 66 -19.83 -7.94 -20.07
C ILE A 66 -18.78 -8.15 -21.17
N ASP A 67 -18.99 -7.50 -22.31
CA ASP A 67 -18.08 -7.56 -23.46
C ASP A 67 -16.92 -6.56 -23.36
N CYS A 68 -16.05 -6.57 -24.38
CA CYS A 68 -14.87 -5.72 -24.45
C CYS A 68 -15.23 -4.22 -24.45
N ALA A 69 -16.29 -3.84 -25.18
CA ALA A 69 -16.69 -2.45 -25.38
C ALA A 69 -17.26 -1.84 -24.09
N VAL A 70 -17.83 -2.65 -23.19
CA VAL A 70 -18.25 -2.19 -21.86
C VAL A 70 -17.12 -1.50 -21.10
N CYS A 71 -15.91 -2.07 -21.15
CA CYS A 71 -14.75 -1.55 -20.43
C CYS A 71 -13.90 -0.60 -21.30
N HIS A 72 -13.73 -0.92 -22.58
CA HIS A 72 -12.77 -0.25 -23.47
C HIS A 72 -13.39 0.79 -24.41
N GLY A 73 -14.72 0.94 -24.40
CA GLY A 73 -15.44 1.82 -25.32
C GLY A 73 -15.51 1.25 -26.74
N GLU A 74 -16.02 2.07 -27.66
CA GLU A 74 -16.37 1.69 -29.04
C GLU A 74 -15.58 2.48 -30.09
N ASP A 75 -14.71 3.41 -29.66
CA ASP A 75 -14.02 4.36 -30.54
C ASP A 75 -12.90 3.72 -31.38
N HIS A 76 -12.38 2.57 -30.95
CA HIS A 76 -11.41 1.76 -31.69
C HIS A 76 -12.12 0.77 -32.60
N THR A 77 -11.78 0.81 -33.90
CA THR A 77 -12.46 0.01 -34.94
C THR A 77 -11.49 -0.72 -35.86
N SER A 78 -10.20 -0.38 -35.86
CA SER A 78 -9.19 -0.99 -36.73
C SER A 78 -7.78 -0.90 -36.15
N ALA A 79 -6.83 -1.69 -36.67
CA ALA A 79 -5.44 -1.65 -36.22
C ALA A 79 -4.75 -0.27 -36.35
N ALA A 80 -5.31 0.65 -37.14
CA ALA A 80 -4.79 1.99 -37.32
C ALA A 80 -5.21 3.00 -36.23
N ASP A 81 -6.18 2.65 -35.36
CA ASP A 81 -6.73 3.56 -34.34
C ASP A 81 -6.72 2.99 -32.92
N VAL A 82 -5.73 2.16 -32.60
CA VAL A 82 -5.54 1.53 -31.28
C VAL A 82 -5.45 2.58 -30.16
N GLU A 83 -4.94 3.77 -30.43
CA GLU A 83 -4.84 4.88 -29.48
C GLU A 83 -6.19 5.40 -28.97
N LYS A 84 -7.28 5.15 -29.72
CA LYS A 84 -8.65 5.52 -29.33
C LYS A 84 -9.24 4.59 -28.27
N VAL A 85 -8.59 3.46 -27.97
CA VAL A 85 -9.07 2.55 -26.94
C VAL A 85 -9.12 3.25 -25.57
N ARG A 86 -10.25 3.12 -24.88
CA ARG A 86 -10.36 3.57 -23.50
C ARG A 86 -9.62 2.59 -22.61
N ILE A 87 -8.81 3.14 -21.70
CA ILE A 87 -8.17 2.33 -20.66
C ILE A 87 -9.05 2.41 -19.40
N PRO A 88 -9.54 1.29 -18.87
CA PRO A 88 -10.39 1.30 -17.69
C PRO A 88 -9.70 1.92 -16.48
N THR A 89 -10.43 2.79 -15.79
CA THR A 89 -10.09 3.34 -14.47
C THR A 89 -11.06 2.79 -13.43
N PRO A 90 -10.85 3.02 -12.11
CA PRO A 90 -11.86 2.67 -11.10
C PRO A 90 -13.26 3.22 -11.39
N GLU A 91 -13.36 4.36 -12.08
CA GLU A 91 -14.61 4.97 -12.52
C GLU A 91 -15.33 4.13 -13.59
N THR A 92 -14.59 3.35 -14.38
CA THR A 92 -15.18 2.36 -15.31
C THR A 92 -15.81 1.19 -14.55
N CYS A 93 -15.24 0.82 -13.40
CA CYS A 93 -15.71 -0.29 -12.56
C CYS A 93 -16.87 0.12 -11.63
N ALA A 94 -16.90 1.38 -11.21
CA ALA A 94 -17.82 1.90 -10.18
C ALA A 94 -19.31 1.63 -10.44
N PRO A 95 -19.85 1.72 -11.68
CA PRO A 95 -21.26 1.46 -11.93
C PRO A 95 -21.73 0.05 -11.55
N CYS A 96 -20.81 -0.93 -11.51
CA CYS A 96 -21.11 -2.32 -11.14
C CYS A 96 -20.46 -2.75 -9.81
N HIS A 97 -19.38 -2.06 -9.39
CA HIS A 97 -18.55 -2.41 -8.23
C HIS A 97 -18.37 -1.21 -7.28
N GLU A 98 -19.43 -0.42 -7.08
CA GLU A 98 -19.43 0.79 -6.27
C GLU A 98 -18.79 0.59 -4.90
N THR A 99 -19.22 -0.44 -4.16
CA THR A 99 -18.72 -0.75 -2.82
C THR A 99 -17.20 -0.96 -2.81
N GLN A 100 -16.67 -1.77 -3.73
CA GLN A 100 -15.23 -2.06 -3.80
C GLN A 100 -14.44 -0.82 -4.20
N VAL A 101 -14.95 -0.02 -5.15
CA VAL A 101 -14.30 1.22 -5.58
C VAL A 101 -14.25 2.24 -4.44
N GLU A 102 -15.35 2.43 -3.72
CA GLU A 102 -15.39 3.37 -2.59
C GLU A 102 -14.47 2.95 -1.45
N GLN A 103 -14.43 1.66 -1.12
CA GLN A 103 -13.47 1.12 -0.14
C GLN A 103 -12.02 1.31 -0.61
N PHE A 104 -11.73 1.01 -1.88
CA PHE A 104 -10.41 1.19 -2.46
C PHE A 104 -9.95 2.65 -2.39
N LYS A 105 -10.81 3.61 -2.76
CA LYS A 105 -10.53 5.05 -2.74
C LYS A 105 -10.18 5.58 -1.34
N ARG A 106 -10.76 5.00 -0.28
CA ARG A 106 -10.41 5.31 1.12
C ARG A 106 -9.16 4.58 1.62
N GLY A 107 -8.75 3.51 0.95
CA GLY A 107 -7.61 2.68 1.31
C GLY A 107 -6.27 3.27 0.89
N LYS A 108 -5.18 2.73 1.42
CA LYS A 108 -3.82 3.21 1.12
C LYS A 108 -3.38 2.99 -0.32
N HIS A 109 -3.83 1.91 -0.95
CA HIS A 109 -3.45 1.61 -2.32
C HIS A 109 -3.89 2.71 -3.29
N ALA A 110 -5.03 3.38 -3.07
CA ALA A 110 -5.47 4.51 -3.89
C ALA A 110 -4.50 5.70 -3.87
N LEU A 111 -3.70 5.84 -2.81
CA LEU A 111 -2.73 6.93 -2.64
C LEU A 111 -1.33 6.56 -3.16
N GLY A 112 -1.12 5.33 -3.67
CA GLY A 112 0.20 4.83 -4.07
C GLY A 112 0.92 5.73 -5.08
N TRP A 113 0.21 6.21 -6.09
CA TRP A 113 0.77 7.09 -7.13
C TRP A 113 1.16 8.47 -6.59
N ALA A 114 0.30 9.07 -5.76
CA ALA A 114 0.58 10.34 -5.10
C ALA A 114 1.80 10.23 -4.15
N ALA A 115 1.89 9.14 -3.39
CA ALA A 115 3.03 8.85 -2.52
C ALA A 115 4.35 8.69 -3.30
N MET A 116 4.31 8.05 -4.47
CA MET A 116 5.49 7.95 -5.34
C MET A 116 5.96 9.32 -5.83
N LYS A 117 5.06 10.15 -6.38
CA LYS A 117 5.42 11.48 -6.90
C LYS A 117 5.87 12.47 -5.82
N ALA A 118 5.45 12.24 -4.58
CA ALA A 118 5.85 13.04 -3.44
C ALA A 118 7.32 12.85 -3.04
N MET A 119 7.97 11.80 -3.53
CA MET A 119 9.37 11.52 -3.20
C MET A 119 10.29 12.53 -3.89
N PRO A 120 11.16 13.25 -3.13
CA PRO A 120 11.97 14.34 -3.67
C PRO A 120 12.87 13.93 -4.84
N THR A 121 13.36 12.68 -4.81
CA THR A 121 14.38 12.19 -5.75
C THR A 121 13.81 11.33 -6.89
N THR A 122 12.48 11.16 -7.00
CA THR A 122 11.89 10.39 -8.12
C THR A 122 12.29 10.94 -9.49
N HIS A 123 12.52 12.25 -9.60
CA HIS A 123 12.95 12.90 -10.83
C HIS A 123 14.43 12.62 -11.19
N TRP A 124 15.21 12.00 -10.29
CA TRP A 124 16.62 11.66 -10.49
C TRP A 124 16.82 10.20 -10.91
N LEU A 125 15.75 9.40 -10.90
CA LEU A 125 15.78 8.04 -11.40
C LEU A 125 16.11 8.04 -12.92
N PRO A 126 16.95 7.09 -13.40
CA PRO A 126 17.20 6.93 -14.82
C PRO A 126 15.90 6.84 -15.61
N MET A 127 15.85 7.51 -16.77
CA MET A 127 14.66 7.48 -17.65
C MET A 127 14.20 6.05 -17.96
N ALA A 128 15.15 5.11 -18.13
CA ALA A 128 14.83 3.70 -18.36
C ALA A 128 14.06 3.02 -17.21
N LEU A 129 14.11 3.56 -15.98
CA LEU A 129 13.38 3.08 -14.81
C LEU A 129 12.10 3.89 -14.53
N THR A 130 11.99 5.12 -15.03
CA THR A 130 10.78 5.93 -14.88
C THR A 130 9.80 5.70 -16.03
N GLU A 131 10.30 5.47 -17.24
CA GLU A 131 9.51 5.18 -18.44
C GLU A 131 8.94 3.75 -18.42
N GLY A 132 7.78 3.59 -19.08
CA GLY A 132 7.17 2.27 -19.29
C GLY A 132 6.84 1.49 -18.01
N MET A 133 6.80 2.17 -16.85
CA MET A 133 6.45 1.59 -15.55
C MET A 133 7.41 0.48 -15.11
N LYS A 134 8.70 0.60 -15.44
CA LYS A 134 9.74 -0.41 -15.16
C LYS A 134 10.40 -0.28 -13.78
N GLY A 135 10.29 0.86 -13.12
CA GLY A 135 10.73 1.11 -11.74
C GLY A 135 9.55 1.33 -10.80
N CYS A 136 9.62 2.38 -9.97
CA CYS A 136 8.61 2.68 -8.94
C CYS A 136 7.18 2.72 -9.50
N GLY A 137 7.00 3.24 -10.72
CA GLY A 137 5.72 3.31 -11.40
C GLY A 137 5.08 1.94 -11.65
N GLY A 138 5.86 0.87 -11.77
CA GLY A 138 5.36 -0.50 -11.94
C GLY A 138 4.55 -1.01 -10.75
N CYS A 139 4.97 -0.66 -9.54
CA CYS A 139 4.30 -1.03 -8.29
C CYS A 139 3.26 0.03 -7.88
N HIS A 140 3.62 1.31 -7.93
CA HIS A 140 2.77 2.41 -7.45
C HIS A 140 1.61 2.77 -8.38
N LYS A 141 1.54 2.20 -9.59
CA LYS A 141 0.44 2.38 -10.54
C LYS A 141 -0.93 2.04 -10.00
N ILE A 142 -1.01 1.20 -8.97
CA ILE A 142 -2.27 0.86 -8.32
C ILE A 142 -2.99 2.12 -7.86
N GLY A 143 -2.27 3.18 -7.46
CA GLY A 143 -2.87 4.43 -7.02
C GLY A 143 -3.64 5.19 -8.10
N LEU A 144 -4.54 6.06 -7.65
CA LEU A 144 -5.34 6.92 -8.50
C LEU A 144 -4.45 7.93 -9.23
N LYS A 145 -4.80 8.18 -10.49
CA LYS A 145 -4.10 9.08 -11.40
C LYS A 145 -5.11 10.05 -11.99
N THR A 146 -4.70 11.29 -12.19
CA THR A 146 -5.49 12.28 -12.91
C THR A 146 -5.51 11.96 -14.41
N GLU A 147 -6.51 12.49 -15.12
CA GLU A 147 -6.60 12.37 -16.58
C GLU A 147 -5.35 12.91 -17.29
N ALA A 148 -4.72 13.96 -16.77
CA ALA A 148 -3.49 14.51 -17.33
C ALA A 148 -2.33 13.52 -17.23
N GLU A 149 -2.20 12.82 -16.11
CA GLU A 149 -1.17 11.80 -15.89
C GLU A 149 -1.41 10.56 -16.73
N ILE A 150 -2.68 10.11 -16.85
CA ILE A 150 -3.03 8.99 -17.73
C ILE A 150 -2.65 9.34 -19.17
N ARG A 151 -2.94 10.56 -19.64
CA ARG A 151 -2.52 11.01 -20.98
C ARG A 151 -1.00 11.05 -21.14
N ASP A 152 -0.26 11.46 -20.11
CA ASP A 152 1.19 11.51 -20.16
C ASP A 152 1.83 10.12 -20.21
N LEU A 153 1.35 9.21 -19.36
CA LEU A 153 1.76 7.79 -19.38
C LEU A 153 1.45 7.11 -20.71
N LYS A 154 0.33 7.46 -21.36
CA LYS A 154 0.00 6.99 -22.71
C LYS A 154 1.01 7.50 -23.76
N ARG A 155 1.53 8.72 -23.64
CA ARG A 155 2.54 9.25 -24.57
C ARG A 155 3.92 8.62 -24.40
N GLN A 156 4.28 8.28 -23.15
CA GLN A 156 5.62 7.78 -22.79
C GLN A 156 5.76 6.25 -22.90
N GLY A 157 4.72 5.53 -23.32
CA GLY A 157 4.76 4.08 -23.40
C GLY A 157 3.61 3.50 -24.22
N ALA A 158 3.38 2.19 -24.12
CA ALA A 158 2.41 1.47 -24.95
C ALA A 158 0.92 1.72 -24.60
N GLY A 159 0.61 2.63 -23.67
CA GLY A 159 -0.77 2.93 -23.26
C GLY A 159 -1.46 1.89 -22.37
N PHE A 160 -0.79 0.77 -22.03
CA PHE A 160 -1.32 -0.29 -21.17
C PHE A 160 -0.65 -0.32 -19.79
N GLY A 161 -1.35 -0.83 -18.77
CA GLY A 161 -0.79 -1.02 -17.43
C GLY A 161 -0.90 0.20 -16.50
N VAL A 162 -1.88 1.07 -16.73
CA VAL A 162 -2.24 2.19 -15.83
C VAL A 162 -3.49 1.91 -14.98
N ALA A 163 -4.12 0.74 -15.17
CA ALA A 163 -5.30 0.36 -14.42
C ALA A 163 -4.94 0.07 -12.95
N SER A 164 -5.83 0.49 -12.05
CA SER A 164 -5.70 0.26 -10.61
C SER A 164 -6.30 -1.10 -10.20
N CYS A 165 -7.41 -1.47 -10.81
CA CYS A 165 -8.22 -2.61 -10.39
C CYS A 165 -7.76 -3.96 -10.96
N ASP A 166 -6.64 -4.04 -11.66
CA ASP A 166 -6.08 -5.31 -12.16
C ASP A 166 -4.79 -5.73 -11.43
N ALA A 167 -4.48 -5.07 -10.31
CA ALA A 167 -3.27 -5.32 -9.55
C ALA A 167 -3.29 -6.66 -8.79
N CYS A 168 -4.45 -7.09 -8.27
CA CYS A 168 -4.58 -8.32 -7.48
C CYS A 168 -5.35 -9.44 -8.19
N HIS A 169 -6.37 -9.09 -8.98
CA HIS A 169 -7.10 -10.01 -9.85
C HIS A 169 -6.86 -9.56 -11.29
N THR A 170 -5.93 -10.24 -11.96
CA THR A 170 -5.31 -9.71 -13.17
C THR A 170 -6.28 -9.74 -14.35
N ARG A 171 -6.14 -8.73 -15.21
CA ARG A 171 -6.83 -8.72 -16.51
C ARG A 171 -6.31 -9.89 -17.38
N HIS A 172 -7.11 -10.54 -18.20
CA HIS A 172 -8.54 -10.28 -18.45
C HIS A 172 -9.46 -11.31 -17.76
N LEU A 173 -8.90 -12.10 -16.84
CA LEU A 173 -9.63 -13.10 -16.08
C LEU A 173 -10.42 -12.50 -14.91
N PHE A 174 -9.86 -11.49 -14.23
CA PHE A 174 -10.43 -10.82 -13.05
C PHE A 174 -10.89 -11.82 -11.96
N SER A 175 -10.05 -12.79 -11.64
CA SER A 175 -10.39 -13.89 -10.73
C SER A 175 -10.32 -13.46 -9.26
N ALA A 176 -11.46 -13.50 -8.56
CA ALA A 176 -11.48 -13.35 -7.11
C ALA A 176 -10.72 -14.48 -6.38
N GLN A 177 -10.54 -15.65 -7.01
CA GLN A 177 -9.74 -16.73 -6.43
C GLN A 177 -8.25 -16.41 -6.48
N GLU A 178 -7.79 -15.86 -7.60
CA GLU A 178 -6.42 -15.35 -7.78
C GLU A 178 -6.12 -14.25 -6.75
N ALA A 179 -6.99 -13.23 -6.65
CA ALA A 179 -6.81 -12.13 -5.70
C ALA A 179 -6.81 -12.54 -4.23
N ARG A 180 -7.30 -13.74 -3.89
CA ARG A 180 -7.28 -14.29 -2.52
C ARG A 180 -6.02 -15.10 -2.20
N GLN A 181 -5.17 -15.36 -3.19
CA GLN A 181 -3.89 -16.02 -2.99
C GLN A 181 -2.85 -14.99 -2.51
N PRO A 182 -2.02 -15.29 -1.49
CA PRO A 182 -1.02 -14.35 -0.99
C PRO A 182 0.04 -14.00 -2.07
N GLN A 183 0.23 -14.86 -3.07
CA GLN A 183 1.10 -14.60 -4.23
C GLN A 183 0.67 -13.37 -5.05
N ALA A 184 -0.61 -12.98 -5.02
CA ALA A 184 -1.08 -11.76 -5.67
C ALA A 184 -0.43 -10.49 -5.09
N CYS A 185 0.06 -10.54 -3.85
CA CYS A 185 0.75 -9.43 -3.19
C CYS A 185 2.26 -9.42 -3.46
N GLN A 186 2.86 -10.58 -3.80
CA GLN A 186 4.31 -10.77 -3.80
C GLN A 186 5.05 -9.89 -4.81
N THR A 187 4.37 -9.48 -5.89
CA THR A 187 4.98 -8.70 -6.98
C THR A 187 5.36 -7.29 -6.58
N CYS A 188 4.75 -6.76 -5.51
CA CYS A 188 5.03 -5.42 -4.99
C CYS A 188 5.56 -5.47 -3.55
N HIS A 189 5.04 -6.38 -2.71
CA HIS A 189 5.36 -6.47 -1.29
C HIS A 189 6.56 -7.41 -1.03
N MET A 190 7.73 -7.03 -1.54
CA MET A 190 8.96 -7.83 -1.50
C MET A 190 10.22 -6.97 -1.37
N GLY A 191 11.38 -7.60 -1.19
CA GLY A 191 12.68 -7.00 -1.50
C GLY A 191 13.30 -6.09 -0.44
N PHE A 192 13.84 -4.96 -0.88
CA PHE A 192 14.75 -4.12 -0.08
C PHE A 192 14.07 -3.49 1.13
N ASP A 193 13.03 -2.69 0.90
CA ASP A 193 12.42 -1.81 1.90
C ASP A 193 11.21 -2.43 2.61
N HIS A 194 10.55 -3.40 1.98
CA HIS A 194 9.40 -4.06 2.59
C HIS A 194 9.24 -5.52 2.15
N PRO A 195 10.14 -6.43 2.61
CA PRO A 195 10.09 -7.86 2.28
C PRO A 195 8.97 -8.61 3.02
N GLN A 196 7.74 -8.12 2.90
CA GLN A 196 6.57 -8.65 3.60
C GLN A 196 6.20 -10.04 3.08
N TRP A 197 6.34 -10.29 1.78
CA TRP A 197 6.20 -11.62 1.21
C TRP A 197 7.21 -12.60 1.81
N GLU A 198 8.47 -12.24 1.91
CA GLU A 198 9.53 -13.10 2.45
C GLU A 198 9.28 -13.38 3.94
N MET A 199 8.91 -12.34 4.70
CA MET A 199 8.55 -12.49 6.12
C MET A 199 7.34 -13.41 6.30
N TYR A 200 6.26 -13.20 5.54
CA TYR A 200 5.06 -14.02 5.59
C TYR A 200 5.32 -15.46 5.12
N SER A 201 5.89 -15.64 3.93
CA SER A 201 6.06 -16.95 3.29
C SER A 201 6.96 -17.88 4.08
N SER A 202 7.95 -17.33 4.83
CA SER A 202 8.82 -18.10 5.72
C SER A 202 8.33 -18.14 7.18
N SER A 203 7.23 -17.47 7.53
CA SER A 203 6.55 -17.61 8.83
C SER A 203 5.74 -18.91 8.92
N LYS A 204 5.28 -19.27 10.12
CA LYS A 204 4.33 -20.39 10.30
C LYS A 204 3.00 -20.16 9.59
N HIS A 205 2.53 -18.91 9.43
CA HIS A 205 1.31 -18.63 8.67
C HIS A 205 1.49 -18.96 7.19
N GLY A 206 2.54 -18.43 6.56
CA GLY A 206 2.80 -18.66 5.13
C GLY A 206 3.16 -20.11 4.81
N VAL A 207 4.02 -20.75 5.60
CA VAL A 207 4.37 -22.16 5.40
C VAL A 207 3.14 -23.06 5.50
N ARG A 208 2.28 -22.85 6.51
CA ARG A 208 1.03 -23.62 6.63
C ARG A 208 0.08 -23.36 5.47
N TYR A 209 0.00 -22.12 4.98
CA TYR A 209 -0.84 -21.81 3.83
C TYR A 209 -0.32 -22.50 2.56
N LEU A 210 0.98 -22.49 2.32
CA LEU A 210 1.59 -23.20 1.19
C LEU A 210 1.29 -24.71 1.26
N LEU A 211 1.43 -25.32 2.44
CA LEU A 211 1.13 -26.73 2.64
C LEU A 211 -0.38 -27.04 2.52
N LYS A 212 -1.26 -26.08 2.81
CA LYS A 212 -2.69 -26.18 2.50
C LYS A 212 -2.92 -26.11 0.98
N GLN A 213 -2.34 -25.13 0.31
CA GLN A 213 -2.48 -24.89 -1.13
C GLN A 213 -1.99 -26.06 -1.97
N ASN A 214 -0.90 -26.73 -1.56
CA ASN A 214 -0.38 -27.93 -2.23
C ASN A 214 -1.04 -29.25 -1.77
N LYS A 215 -2.10 -29.16 -0.96
CA LYS A 215 -2.90 -30.29 -0.43
C LYS A 215 -2.16 -31.24 0.53
N THR A 216 -1.00 -30.84 1.07
CA THR A 216 -0.32 -31.58 2.14
C THR A 216 -1.08 -31.47 3.47
N LEU A 217 -1.69 -30.30 3.73
CA LEU A 217 -2.57 -30.09 4.87
C LEU A 217 -4.04 -30.01 4.42
N PRO A 218 -5.00 -30.46 5.25
CA PRO A 218 -6.43 -30.34 4.96
C PRO A 218 -6.88 -28.89 4.76
N GLU A 219 -7.91 -28.67 3.94
CA GLU A 219 -8.48 -27.32 3.70
C GLU A 219 -9.01 -26.65 4.98
N THR A 220 -9.37 -27.43 6.00
CA THR A 220 -9.90 -26.95 7.28
C THR A 220 -8.82 -26.36 8.20
N VAL A 221 -7.53 -26.51 7.87
CA VAL A 221 -6.47 -25.96 8.74
C VAL A 221 -6.47 -24.43 8.74
N ALA A 222 -6.29 -23.86 9.93
CA ALA A 222 -6.02 -22.44 10.08
C ALA A 222 -4.66 -22.09 9.44
N ALA A 223 -4.73 -21.25 8.41
CA ALA A 223 -3.60 -20.72 7.65
C ALA A 223 -4.03 -19.40 6.98
N PRO A 224 -3.78 -18.24 7.62
CA PRO A 224 -4.20 -16.95 7.07
C PRO A 224 -3.33 -16.55 5.87
N THR A 225 -3.88 -15.74 4.97
CA THR A 225 -3.17 -15.05 3.88
C THR A 225 -2.99 -13.58 4.19
N CYS A 226 -2.25 -12.86 3.33
CA CYS A 226 -2.19 -11.41 3.34
C CYS A 226 -3.59 -10.79 3.37
N GLN A 227 -4.49 -11.30 2.54
CA GLN A 227 -5.87 -10.85 2.41
C GLN A 227 -6.70 -11.16 3.66
N THR A 228 -6.49 -12.31 4.31
CA THR A 228 -7.18 -12.62 5.58
C THR A 228 -6.96 -11.53 6.63
N CYS A 229 -5.73 -11.00 6.73
CA CYS A 229 -5.35 -10.01 7.73
C CYS A 229 -5.58 -8.57 7.29
N HIS A 230 -5.26 -8.23 6.05
CA HIS A 230 -5.29 -6.85 5.57
C HIS A 230 -6.60 -6.47 4.88
N MET A 231 -7.33 -7.46 4.36
CA MET A 231 -8.62 -7.30 3.67
C MET A 231 -9.71 -8.21 4.31
N PRO A 232 -9.90 -8.17 5.65
CA PRO A 232 -10.89 -8.99 6.32
C PRO A 232 -12.28 -8.71 5.74
N GLU A 233 -13.08 -9.76 5.62
CA GLU A 233 -14.43 -9.69 5.03
C GLU A 233 -14.44 -9.22 3.56
N GLY A 234 -13.28 -9.19 2.89
CA GLY A 234 -13.15 -8.79 1.49
C GLY A 234 -13.13 -7.28 1.26
N THR A 235 -12.93 -6.47 2.31
CA THR A 235 -12.81 -5.01 2.17
C THR A 235 -11.65 -4.63 1.25
N HIS A 236 -11.86 -3.62 0.40
CA HIS A 236 -10.81 -3.03 -0.43
C HIS A 236 -10.09 -1.83 0.25
N GLU A 237 -10.49 -1.50 1.47
CA GLU A 237 -9.88 -0.42 2.26
C GLU A 237 -8.64 -0.94 3.03
N VAL A 238 -7.53 -1.13 2.32
CA VAL A 238 -6.28 -1.64 2.93
C VAL A 238 -5.60 -0.56 3.75
N ARG A 239 -5.57 -0.73 5.08
CA ARG A 239 -4.91 0.17 6.05
C ARG A 239 -4.33 -0.63 7.22
N THR A 240 -3.42 -0.03 7.98
CA THR A 240 -2.85 -0.61 9.20
C THR A 240 -2.68 0.49 10.26
N ALA A 241 -2.59 0.08 11.53
CA ALA A 241 -2.46 1.00 12.66
C ALA A 241 -1.16 1.82 12.59
N TRP A 242 -0.03 1.17 12.31
CA TRP A 242 1.28 1.83 12.25
C TRP A 242 1.66 2.38 10.86
N GLY A 243 0.89 2.06 9.81
CA GLY A 243 1.23 2.44 8.45
C GLY A 243 2.57 1.83 7.99
N PHE A 244 3.18 2.45 6.97
CA PHE A 244 4.45 2.00 6.39
C PHE A 244 5.64 2.37 7.26
N LEU A 245 5.69 3.62 7.74
CA LEU A 245 6.86 4.17 8.44
C LEU A 245 6.87 3.87 9.95
N ALA A 246 5.84 3.22 10.49
CA ALA A 246 5.70 3.00 11.93
C ALA A 246 5.83 4.30 12.74
N VAL A 247 5.13 5.35 12.30
CA VAL A 247 4.99 6.64 12.98
C VAL A 247 3.50 6.95 13.13
N ARG A 248 3.13 7.67 14.19
CA ARG A 248 1.72 8.05 14.46
C ARG A 248 1.62 9.36 15.23
N LEU A 249 0.44 9.98 15.14
CA LEU A 249 -0.01 11.02 16.08
C LEU A 249 -1.30 10.56 16.79
N PRO A 250 -1.51 10.90 18.08
CA PRO A 250 -0.51 11.53 18.96
C PRO A 250 0.72 10.63 19.15
N LEU A 251 1.83 11.22 19.59
CA LEU A 251 3.05 10.47 19.88
C LEU A 251 2.80 9.45 21.00
N PRO A 252 3.65 8.41 21.13
CA PRO A 252 3.60 7.50 22.29
C PRO A 252 3.68 8.25 23.62
N GLU A 253 3.05 7.71 24.67
CA GLU A 253 3.05 8.32 26.01
C GLU A 253 4.43 8.28 26.69
N ASP A 254 5.22 7.24 26.40
CA ASP A 254 6.59 7.13 26.86
C ASP A 254 7.43 8.29 26.30
N LYS A 255 8.01 9.08 27.19
CA LYS A 255 8.72 10.32 26.82
C LYS A 255 9.93 10.05 25.93
N GLN A 256 10.71 9.01 26.24
CA GLN A 256 11.90 8.67 25.45
C GLN A 256 11.49 8.25 24.03
N TRP A 257 10.46 7.42 23.91
CA TRP A 257 9.93 6.99 22.63
C TRP A 257 9.32 8.15 21.83
N ALA A 258 8.61 9.07 22.49
CA ALA A 258 8.10 10.29 21.87
C ALA A 258 9.23 11.16 21.31
N ASP A 259 10.32 11.34 22.06
CA ASP A 259 11.51 12.10 21.62
C ASP A 259 12.23 11.43 20.44
N ASP A 260 12.28 10.09 20.42
CA ASP A 260 12.85 9.31 19.32
C ASP A 260 11.97 9.40 18.06
N GLN A 261 10.66 9.27 18.18
CA GLN A 261 9.71 9.49 17.09
C GLN A 261 9.77 10.92 16.55
N LYS A 262 9.88 11.93 17.43
CA LYS A 262 10.09 13.33 17.01
C LYS A 262 11.36 13.46 16.18
N THR A 263 12.46 12.84 16.62
CA THR A 263 13.73 12.85 15.88
C THR A 263 13.59 12.22 14.49
N ILE A 264 12.85 11.11 14.39
CA ILE A 264 12.56 10.47 13.10
C ILE A 264 11.71 11.39 12.21
N LEU A 265 10.67 12.04 12.75
CA LEU A 265 9.84 12.99 11.99
C LEU A 265 10.64 14.20 11.48
N GLN A 266 11.66 14.65 12.23
CA GLN A 266 12.59 15.68 11.78
C GLN A 266 13.43 15.20 10.60
N ALA A 267 13.98 13.99 10.69
CA ALA A 267 14.77 13.40 9.62
C ALA A 267 13.94 13.01 8.39
N LEU A 268 12.65 12.77 8.56
CA LEU A 268 11.69 12.65 7.46
C LEU A 268 11.27 14.00 6.87
N GLY A 269 11.80 15.12 7.39
CA GLY A 269 11.48 16.48 6.95
C GLY A 269 10.04 16.91 7.24
N VAL A 270 9.28 16.13 8.01
CA VAL A 270 7.90 16.44 8.44
C VAL A 270 7.90 17.55 9.48
N LEU A 271 8.91 17.53 10.35
CA LEU A 271 9.21 18.60 11.29
C LEU A 271 10.56 19.24 10.91
N ASP A 272 10.73 20.52 11.19
CA ASP A 272 12.02 21.19 11.11
C ASP A 272 12.94 20.78 12.29
N PRO A 273 14.24 21.14 12.28
CA PRO A 273 15.16 20.81 13.37
C PRO A 273 14.73 21.34 14.76
N GLU A 274 13.89 22.36 14.81
CA GLU A 274 13.30 22.92 16.04
C GLU A 274 12.02 22.17 16.47
N GLY A 275 11.45 21.36 15.59
CA GLY A 275 10.27 20.52 15.82
C GLY A 275 8.94 21.15 15.38
N LYS A 276 8.97 22.17 14.52
CA LYS A 276 7.76 22.79 13.95
C LYS A 276 7.36 22.08 12.64
N PRO A 277 6.06 22.00 12.30
CA PRO A 277 5.60 21.43 11.04
C PRO A 277 6.18 22.15 9.81
N THR A 278 6.53 21.38 8.77
CA THR A 278 7.01 21.89 7.48
C THR A 278 5.94 21.76 6.39
N ALA A 279 6.23 22.21 5.15
CA ALA A 279 5.37 21.94 4.00
C ALA A 279 5.13 20.43 3.74
N ARG A 280 6.08 19.56 4.15
CA ARG A 280 5.95 18.09 4.01
C ARG A 280 4.92 17.52 5.00
N PHE A 281 4.64 18.22 6.11
CA PHE A 281 3.61 17.80 7.08
C PHE A 281 2.22 17.71 6.44
N ASP A 282 1.82 18.73 5.68
CA ASP A 282 0.51 18.76 5.03
C ASP A 282 0.37 17.68 3.97
N LEU A 283 1.45 17.42 3.21
CA LEU A 283 1.51 16.34 2.25
C LEU A 283 1.38 14.96 2.93
N VAL A 284 2.09 14.73 4.03
CA VAL A 284 2.01 13.49 4.81
C VAL A 284 0.60 13.25 5.36
N LYS A 285 -0.07 14.32 5.80
CA LYS A 285 -1.47 14.28 6.23
C LYS A 285 -2.42 13.92 5.07
N GLN A 286 -2.27 14.55 3.91
CA GLN A 286 -3.09 14.27 2.72
C GLN A 286 -2.87 12.87 2.15
N ALA A 287 -1.62 12.38 2.16
CA ALA A 287 -1.26 11.03 1.74
C ALA A 287 -1.52 9.97 2.83
N ASP A 288 -2.12 10.36 3.95
CA ASP A 288 -2.55 9.50 5.04
C ASP A 288 -1.41 8.67 5.67
N VAL A 289 -0.14 9.06 5.50
CA VAL A 289 1.07 8.20 5.70
C VAL A 289 1.16 7.64 7.14
N ALA A 290 0.56 8.33 8.09
CA ALA A 290 0.42 7.94 9.49
C ALA A 290 -1.03 8.09 9.96
N ARG A 291 -1.42 7.33 11.00
CA ARG A 291 -2.65 7.64 11.75
C ARG A 291 -2.43 8.93 12.53
N LEU A 292 -3.40 9.84 12.45
CA LEU A 292 -3.28 11.18 13.04
C LEU A 292 -4.03 11.35 14.36
N THR A 293 -4.87 10.37 14.72
CA THR A 293 -5.61 10.34 15.98
C THR A 293 -5.43 8.99 16.68
N ALA A 294 -5.58 8.99 18.00
CA ALA A 294 -5.51 7.76 18.79
C ALA A 294 -6.67 6.82 18.44
N GLU A 295 -7.85 7.38 18.18
CA GLU A 295 -9.05 6.66 17.78
C GLU A 295 -8.85 5.94 16.44
N ASP A 296 -8.21 6.60 15.47
CA ASP A 296 -7.90 5.99 14.17
C ASP A 296 -6.93 4.83 14.30
N TRP A 297 -5.89 4.99 15.12
CA TRP A 297 -4.93 3.93 15.39
C TRP A 297 -5.59 2.75 16.11
N GLN A 298 -6.39 3.04 17.14
CA GLN A 298 -7.07 2.04 17.95
C GLN A 298 -8.09 1.24 17.14
N ARG A 299 -8.85 1.90 16.25
CA ARG A 299 -9.79 1.22 15.36
C ARG A 299 -9.09 0.16 14.49
N GLU A 300 -7.93 0.49 13.92
CA GLU A 300 -7.16 -0.47 13.11
C GLU A 300 -6.53 -1.59 13.96
N ARG A 301 -6.07 -1.27 15.17
CA ARG A 301 -5.58 -2.27 16.13
C ARG A 301 -6.68 -3.27 16.50
N GLU A 302 -7.88 -2.80 16.81
CA GLU A 302 -9.02 -3.65 17.16
C GLU A 302 -9.48 -4.49 15.98
N ARG A 303 -9.45 -3.94 14.77
CA ARG A 303 -9.73 -4.70 13.54
C ARG A 303 -8.77 -5.88 13.40
N MET A 304 -7.47 -5.66 13.58
CA MET A 304 -6.47 -6.73 13.53
C MET A 304 -6.69 -7.77 14.64
N LEU A 305 -6.96 -7.33 15.88
CA LEU A 305 -7.25 -8.24 16.99
C LEU A 305 -8.45 -9.15 16.71
N ARG A 306 -9.50 -8.65 16.06
CA ARG A 306 -10.65 -9.47 15.64
C ARG A 306 -10.25 -10.54 14.64
N VAL A 307 -9.35 -10.24 13.69
CA VAL A 307 -8.82 -11.25 12.76
C VAL A 307 -8.02 -12.31 13.51
N CYS A 308 -7.07 -11.90 14.36
CA CYS A 308 -6.26 -12.84 15.13
C CYS A 308 -7.12 -13.76 16.02
N ASN A 309 -8.20 -13.23 16.59
CA ASN A 309 -9.12 -13.96 17.47
C ASN A 309 -9.99 -15.00 16.73
N GLN A 310 -9.90 -15.10 15.40
CA GLN A 310 -10.52 -16.20 14.64
C GLN A 310 -9.79 -17.53 14.84
N CYS A 311 -8.51 -17.51 15.25
CA CYS A 311 -7.70 -18.71 15.42
C CYS A 311 -6.90 -18.75 16.73
N HIS A 312 -6.72 -17.62 17.40
CA HIS A 312 -5.97 -17.51 18.66
C HIS A 312 -6.85 -16.92 19.75
N SER A 313 -6.45 -17.10 21.02
CA SER A 313 -7.10 -16.35 22.10
C SER A 313 -6.78 -14.85 21.97
N LEU A 314 -7.75 -14.01 22.34
CA LEU A 314 -7.55 -12.56 22.33
C LEU A 314 -6.36 -12.12 23.20
N HIS A 315 -6.10 -12.82 24.30
CA HIS A 315 -4.94 -12.56 25.16
C HIS A 315 -3.62 -12.79 24.41
N PHE A 316 -3.48 -13.94 23.73
CA PHE A 316 -2.31 -14.23 22.90
C PHE A 316 -2.13 -13.19 21.80
N ALA A 317 -3.21 -12.86 21.08
CA ALA A 317 -3.17 -11.88 19.99
C ALA A 317 -2.73 -10.49 20.47
N ARG A 318 -3.24 -10.02 21.62
CA ARG A 318 -2.82 -8.75 22.23
C ARG A 318 -1.33 -8.77 22.59
N ALA A 319 -0.86 -9.83 23.23
CA ALA A 319 0.53 -9.97 23.63
C ALA A 319 1.48 -9.98 22.42
N GLU A 320 1.14 -10.68 21.33
CA GLU A 320 1.99 -10.70 20.13
C GLU A 320 2.03 -9.34 19.41
N LEU A 321 0.90 -8.63 19.30
CA LEU A 321 0.91 -7.29 18.70
C LEU A 321 1.64 -6.27 19.57
N GLU A 322 1.59 -6.40 20.89
CA GLU A 322 2.35 -5.56 21.82
C GLU A 322 3.86 -5.78 21.70
N LYS A 323 4.32 -7.01 21.46
CA LYS A 323 5.73 -7.27 21.12
C LYS A 323 6.15 -6.53 19.85
N GLY A 324 5.27 -6.44 18.85
CA GLY A 324 5.48 -5.62 17.66
C GLY A 324 5.64 -4.13 17.99
N ASP A 325 4.81 -3.60 18.88
CA ASP A 325 4.90 -2.21 19.35
C ASP A 325 6.21 -1.94 20.09
N GLN A 326 6.61 -2.85 20.97
CA GLN A 326 7.89 -2.77 21.69
C GLN A 326 9.07 -2.82 20.71
N MET A 327 9.00 -3.63 19.66
CA MET A 327 10.06 -3.69 18.65
C MET A 327 10.18 -2.40 17.83
N ILE A 328 9.06 -1.71 17.55
CA ILE A 328 9.11 -0.36 16.98
C ILE A 328 9.89 0.58 17.91
N ARG A 329 9.58 0.57 19.21
CA ARG A 329 10.28 1.39 20.20
C ARG A 329 11.79 1.13 20.23
N GLU A 330 12.20 -0.13 20.27
CA GLU A 330 13.63 -0.49 20.30
C GLU A 330 14.34 -0.08 19.00
N ALA A 331 13.70 -0.25 17.84
CA ALA A 331 14.24 0.18 16.56
C ALA A 331 14.32 1.71 16.44
N ASP A 332 13.31 2.43 16.91
CA ASP A 332 13.28 3.89 16.94
C ASP A 332 14.42 4.46 17.78
N ARG A 333 14.70 3.85 18.93
CA ARG A 333 15.80 4.28 19.80
C ARG A 333 17.16 4.23 19.10
N LEU A 334 17.41 3.17 18.32
CA LEU A 334 18.64 3.01 17.55
C LEU A 334 18.71 3.99 16.39
N LEU A 335 17.61 4.15 15.63
CA LEU A 335 17.57 5.05 14.48
C LEU A 335 17.68 6.52 14.92
N ALA A 336 16.96 6.93 15.96
CA ALA A 336 17.03 8.28 16.50
C ALA A 336 18.44 8.65 16.98
N GLU A 337 19.17 7.69 17.56
CA GLU A 337 20.56 7.90 17.90
C GLU A 337 21.45 8.13 16.68
N ALA A 338 21.31 7.30 15.65
CA ALA A 338 22.04 7.46 14.39
C ALA A 338 21.75 8.82 13.73
N ILE A 339 20.48 9.24 13.69
CA ILE A 339 20.07 10.56 13.20
C ILE A 339 20.77 11.67 13.98
N ARG A 340 20.75 11.62 15.31
CA ARG A 340 21.38 12.64 16.17
C ARG A 340 22.89 12.73 15.96
N ILE A 341 23.57 11.60 15.72
CA ILE A 341 25.00 11.58 15.40
C ILE A 341 25.27 12.36 14.10
N VAL A 342 24.53 12.05 13.03
CA VAL A 342 24.69 12.72 11.72
C VAL A 342 24.30 14.19 11.79
N ALA A 343 23.19 14.51 12.47
CA ALA A 343 22.78 15.89 12.73
C ALA A 343 23.84 16.68 13.52
N GLY A 344 24.52 16.03 14.46
CA GLY A 344 25.65 16.61 15.18
C GLY A 344 26.79 17.04 14.25
N LEU A 345 27.09 16.26 13.20
CA LEU A 345 28.13 16.63 12.23
C LEU A 345 27.75 17.86 11.40
N TYR A 346 26.47 18.05 11.08
CA TYR A 346 25.99 19.29 10.47
C TYR A 346 26.09 20.48 11.43
N LYS A 347 25.68 20.29 12.69
CA LYS A 347 25.76 21.32 13.73
C LYS A 347 27.19 21.82 13.94
N ASP A 348 28.15 20.91 13.85
CA ASP A 348 29.57 21.21 14.05
C ASP A 348 30.25 21.73 12.76
N GLY A 349 29.50 21.91 11.66
CA GLY A 349 30.02 22.42 10.38
C GLY A 349 30.90 21.44 9.61
N ILE A 350 30.98 20.18 10.06
CA ILE A 350 31.77 19.11 9.43
C ILE A 350 31.07 18.66 8.14
N LEU A 351 29.76 18.43 8.22
CA LEU A 351 28.93 18.22 7.03
C LEU A 351 28.36 19.55 6.54
N LYS A 352 28.40 19.76 5.22
CA LYS A 352 27.83 20.95 4.57
C LYS A 352 26.46 20.62 4.01
N LYS A 353 25.48 21.49 4.26
CA LYS A 353 24.12 21.34 3.71
C LYS A 353 24.18 21.28 2.18
N PRO A 354 23.73 20.20 1.53
CA PRO A 354 23.63 20.18 0.08
C PRO A 354 22.54 21.18 -0.40
N PRO A 355 22.61 21.63 -1.67
CA PRO A 355 21.64 22.60 -2.20
C PRO A 355 20.18 22.13 -2.11
N HIS A 356 19.93 20.83 -2.30
CA HIS A 356 18.61 20.23 -2.35
C HIS A 356 18.00 19.92 -0.96
N TYR A 357 18.77 20.02 0.13
CA TYR A 357 18.23 19.87 1.48
C TYR A 357 17.60 21.17 1.97
N ALA A 358 16.44 21.06 2.62
CA ALA A 358 15.77 22.21 3.24
C ALA A 358 16.59 22.77 4.42
N TYR A 359 17.20 21.90 5.22
CA TYR A 359 17.93 22.26 6.45
C TYR A 359 19.29 21.57 6.51
N PRO A 360 20.28 22.09 7.27
CA PRO A 360 21.53 21.37 7.59
C PRO A 360 21.25 20.22 8.57
N PHE A 361 20.50 19.22 8.10
CA PHE A 361 20.00 18.09 8.88
C PHE A 361 19.83 16.89 7.93
N PRO A 362 20.07 15.63 8.37
CA PRO A 362 19.87 14.47 7.49
C PRO A 362 18.42 14.34 7.01
N ASP A 363 18.21 14.12 5.70
CA ASP A 363 16.91 13.81 5.10
C ASP A 363 16.84 12.32 4.74
N LEU A 364 16.03 11.54 5.45
CA LEU A 364 15.83 10.11 5.22
C LEU A 364 15.14 9.81 3.89
N LEU A 365 14.48 10.80 3.27
CA LEU A 365 13.85 10.66 1.96
C LEU A 365 14.79 11.04 0.80
N ALA A 366 16.04 11.40 1.08
CA ALA A 366 17.08 11.54 0.06
C ALA A 366 17.55 10.18 -0.48
N PHE A 367 17.26 9.09 0.24
CA PHE A 367 17.56 7.72 -0.19
C PHE A 367 19.02 7.50 -0.59
N HIS A 368 19.25 6.92 -1.77
CA HIS A 368 20.59 6.68 -2.33
C HIS A 368 21.27 7.98 -2.78
N ASP A 369 20.52 9.07 -2.92
CA ASP A 369 21.03 10.37 -3.31
C ASP A 369 21.52 11.21 -2.13
N ALA A 370 21.47 10.65 -0.91
CA ALA A 370 22.10 11.27 0.24
C ALA A 370 23.59 11.54 -0.04
N PRO A 371 24.12 12.73 0.27
CA PRO A 371 25.35 13.25 -0.33
C PRO A 371 26.63 12.64 0.25
N THR A 372 26.54 11.92 1.36
CA THR A 372 27.70 11.33 2.04
C THR A 372 27.49 9.86 2.37
N PRO A 373 28.58 9.06 2.45
CA PRO A 373 28.49 7.65 2.83
C PRO A 373 27.83 7.42 4.20
N ILE A 374 28.03 8.32 5.18
CA ILE A 374 27.39 8.19 6.50
C ILE A 374 25.88 8.40 6.43
N GLU A 375 25.42 9.29 5.55
CA GLU A 375 23.98 9.50 5.30
C GLU A 375 23.37 8.37 4.46
N GLN A 376 24.10 7.80 3.50
CA GLN A 376 23.67 6.59 2.79
C GLN A 376 23.53 5.39 3.74
N LYS A 377 24.47 5.23 4.69
CA LYS A 377 24.37 4.22 5.75
C LYS A 377 23.15 4.44 6.65
N LEU A 378 22.87 5.70 7.01
CA LEU A 378 21.68 6.08 7.76
C LEU A 378 20.39 5.76 6.99
N PHE A 379 20.35 6.04 5.69
CA PHE A 379 19.24 5.67 4.81
C PHE A 379 18.99 4.16 4.82
N VAL A 380 20.02 3.34 4.62
CA VAL A 380 19.88 1.88 4.65
C VAL A 380 19.42 1.38 6.02
N MET A 381 19.94 1.95 7.11
CA MET A 381 19.48 1.65 8.46
C MET A 381 17.98 1.96 8.65
N HIS A 382 17.48 3.05 8.05
CA HIS A 382 16.08 3.45 8.11
C HIS A 382 15.16 2.61 7.22
N LEU A 383 15.48 2.50 5.93
CA LEU A 383 14.54 1.95 4.95
C LEU A 383 14.68 0.43 4.78
N GLU A 384 15.85 -0.16 5.04
CA GLU A 384 16.04 -1.61 4.98
C GLU A 384 15.94 -2.24 6.38
N HIS A 385 16.86 -1.91 7.28
CA HIS A 385 17.03 -2.65 8.53
C HIS A 385 15.90 -2.39 9.53
N ARG A 386 15.49 -1.12 9.72
CA ARG A 386 14.35 -0.80 10.60
C ARG A 386 13.05 -1.42 10.09
N MET A 387 12.78 -1.36 8.79
CA MET A 387 11.58 -1.97 8.21
C MET A 387 11.51 -3.47 8.50
N ARG A 388 12.62 -4.19 8.28
CA ARG A 388 12.71 -5.63 8.58
C ARG A 388 12.52 -5.93 10.07
N THR A 389 13.05 -5.08 10.94
CA THR A 389 13.00 -5.25 12.41
C THR A 389 11.56 -5.34 12.91
N PHE A 390 10.74 -4.31 12.68
CA PHE A 390 9.37 -4.32 13.20
C PHE A 390 8.41 -5.14 12.33
N GLN A 391 8.53 -5.08 11.00
CA GLN A 391 7.63 -5.84 10.12
C GLN A 391 7.85 -7.35 10.30
N GLY A 392 9.10 -7.79 10.56
CA GLY A 392 9.41 -9.18 10.87
C GLY A 392 8.64 -9.65 12.11
N THR A 393 8.58 -8.83 13.16
CA THR A 393 7.78 -9.14 14.36
C THR A 393 6.29 -9.23 14.05
N PHE A 394 5.71 -8.27 13.31
CA PHE A 394 4.28 -8.30 12.96
C PHE A 394 3.88 -9.47 12.06
N HIS A 395 4.81 -9.97 11.23
CA HIS A 395 4.58 -11.14 10.38
C HIS A 395 5.07 -12.46 11.01
N ALA A 396 5.35 -12.46 12.31
CA ALA A 396 5.81 -13.63 13.07
C ALA A 396 7.04 -14.32 12.44
N ASN A 397 7.98 -13.51 11.95
CA ASN A 397 9.23 -13.94 11.36
C ASN A 397 10.43 -13.54 12.25
N PRO A 398 10.97 -14.48 13.05
CA PRO A 398 12.05 -14.16 13.99
C PRO A 398 13.37 -13.86 13.29
N ASP A 399 13.63 -14.44 12.12
CA ASP A 399 14.89 -14.29 11.38
C ASP A 399 15.00 -12.87 10.80
N TYR A 400 13.92 -12.38 10.18
CA TYR A 400 13.82 -11.01 9.70
C TYR A 400 13.82 -9.98 10.84
N ALA A 401 13.15 -10.28 11.95
CA ALA A 401 13.12 -9.38 13.10
C ALA A 401 14.52 -9.24 13.74
N LEU A 402 15.24 -10.36 13.91
CA LEU A 402 16.52 -10.39 14.61
C LEU A 402 17.72 -10.19 13.70
N TRP A 403 17.97 -11.11 12.77
CA TRP A 403 19.23 -11.19 12.04
C TRP A 403 19.31 -10.19 10.89
N TYR A 404 18.26 -10.11 10.06
CA TYR A 404 18.19 -9.15 8.95
C TYR A 404 17.70 -7.76 9.37
N GLY A 405 17.14 -7.64 10.58
CA GLY A 405 16.58 -6.42 11.14
C GLY A 405 17.45 -5.87 12.25
N TRP A 406 17.11 -6.18 13.51
CA TRP A 406 17.68 -5.52 14.69
C TRP A 406 19.22 -5.64 14.76
N SER A 407 19.78 -6.80 14.40
CA SER A 407 21.22 -7.04 14.39
C SER A 407 21.94 -6.20 13.34
N GLU A 408 21.32 -5.95 12.18
CA GLU A 408 21.85 -5.03 11.17
C GLU A 408 21.72 -3.57 11.63
N MET A 409 20.63 -3.19 12.31
CA MET A 409 20.52 -1.85 12.91
C MET A 409 21.64 -1.58 13.93
N LYS A 410 21.98 -2.56 14.76
CA LYS A 410 23.09 -2.46 15.72
C LYS A 410 24.45 -2.31 15.03
N ARG A 411 24.68 -3.05 13.94
CA ARG A 411 25.90 -2.94 13.12
C ARG A 411 25.99 -1.58 12.43
N ALA A 412 24.92 -1.16 11.75
CA ALA A 412 24.84 0.14 11.09
C ALA A 412 25.09 1.30 12.08
N LEU A 413 24.51 1.27 13.28
CA LEU A 413 24.77 2.29 14.31
C LEU A 413 26.25 2.30 14.73
N THR A 414 26.88 1.13 14.86
CA THR A 414 28.31 1.03 15.21
C THR A 414 29.19 1.64 14.11
N GLU A 415 28.88 1.35 12.85
CA GLU A 415 29.57 1.92 11.69
C GLU A 415 29.37 3.44 11.62
N ILE A 416 28.15 3.94 11.81
CA ILE A 416 27.84 5.38 11.83
C ILE A 416 28.64 6.10 12.92
N ARG A 417 28.76 5.50 14.12
CA ARG A 417 29.60 6.06 15.19
C ARG A 417 31.06 6.15 14.77
N ALA A 418 31.62 5.09 14.18
CA ALA A 418 33.01 5.07 13.71
C ALA A 418 33.26 6.09 12.59
N MET A 419 32.34 6.20 11.62
CA MET A 419 32.41 7.17 10.54
C MET A 419 32.35 8.61 11.06
N ALA A 420 31.46 8.88 12.03
CA ALA A 420 31.37 10.20 12.65
C ALA A 420 32.63 10.58 13.42
N GLU A 421 33.24 9.63 14.15
CA GLU A 421 34.51 9.84 14.83
C GLU A 421 35.63 10.17 13.84
N GLU A 422 35.73 9.44 12.73
CA GLU A 422 36.73 9.68 11.69
C GLU A 422 36.55 11.05 11.02
N LEU A 423 35.30 11.43 10.70
CA LEU A 423 34.98 12.74 10.14
C LEU A 423 35.38 13.88 11.10
N ARG A 424 35.17 13.68 12.41
CA ARG A 424 35.61 14.64 13.44
C ARG A 424 37.12 14.72 13.55
N ARG A 425 37.81 13.57 13.50
CA ARG A 425 39.29 13.50 13.57
C ARG A 425 39.95 14.18 12.39
N THR A 426 39.45 13.95 11.18
CA THR A 426 39.99 14.52 9.93
C THR A 426 39.69 16.01 9.77
N HIS A 427 38.61 16.51 10.38
CA HIS A 427 38.27 17.94 10.38
C HIS A 427 39.09 18.77 11.38
N GLN A 428 39.75 18.14 12.37
CA GLN A 428 40.65 18.87 13.27
C GLN A 428 41.88 19.36 12.48
N PRO A 429 42.26 20.65 12.61
CA PRO A 429 43.46 21.15 11.96
C PRO A 429 44.66 20.31 12.42
N SER A 430 45.42 19.80 11.44
CA SER A 430 46.70 19.15 11.69
C SER A 430 47.50 20.01 12.68
N ARG A 431 47.66 19.52 13.91
CA ARG A 431 48.68 20.06 14.82
C ARG A 431 50.02 19.71 14.18
N ARG A 432 50.49 20.56 13.25
CA ARG A 432 51.87 20.53 12.76
C ARG A 432 52.75 20.62 14.00
N ARG A 433 53.46 19.52 14.28
CA ARG A 433 54.55 19.51 15.26
C ARG A 433 55.75 20.23 14.70
#